data_AF-A0AAU2Z035-F1
#
_entry.id   AF-A0AAU2Z035-F1
#
_cell.length_a   1.000
_cell.length_b   1.000
_cell.length_c   1.000
_cell.angle_alpha   90.00
_cell.angle_beta   90.00
_cell.angle_gamma   90.00
#
_symmetry.space_group_name_H-M   'P 1'
#
loop_
_entity.id
_entity.type
_entity.pdbx_description
1 polymer ?
#
loop_
_entity_poly.entity_id
_entity_poly.type
_entity_poly.pdbx_seq_one_letter_code
_entity_poly.pdbx_strand_id
1 'polypeptide(L)'
;MTRRVDLPSEPRVRAVLARLRQQATESAKRLTVLALAREFGLSNSTFRRHFPDVARDIAEASRSSPPAAGTPTSRYDLLVARNAKLKRRNRELTAQLTLAAARIQQITLDNHGLRHQLEAVSGVPLIGAQTNRTRGRPSAPSPPP
;
A
#
# COMPACT_ATOMS: atom_id res chain seq x y z
N MET A 1 -5.92 23.25 -29.61
CA MET A 1 -7.31 23.09 -29.13
C MET A 1 -7.48 23.89 -27.84
N THR A 2 -7.62 25.23 -27.93
CA THR A 2 -7.93 26.09 -26.77
C THR A 2 -9.42 25.98 -26.49
N ARG A 3 -9.80 25.12 -25.52
CA ARG A 3 -11.17 25.04 -25.03
C ARG A 3 -11.52 26.42 -24.46
N ARG A 4 -12.44 27.15 -25.11
CA ARG A 4 -13.05 28.34 -24.54
C ARG A 4 -13.82 27.86 -23.31
N VAL A 5 -13.30 28.21 -22.15
CA VAL A 5 -13.97 27.92 -20.89
C VAL A 5 -14.94 29.07 -20.68
N ASP A 6 -16.24 28.78 -20.65
CA ASP A 6 -17.24 29.76 -20.26
C ASP A 6 -17.02 30.10 -18.79
N LEU A 7 -16.38 31.24 -18.55
CA LEU A 7 -16.08 31.70 -17.21
C LEU A 7 -17.38 32.14 -16.53
N PRO A 8 -17.69 31.62 -15.33
CA PRO A 8 -18.81 32.13 -14.56
C PRO A 8 -18.54 33.58 -14.14
N SER A 9 -19.59 34.40 -14.08
CA SER A 9 -19.45 35.77 -13.58
C SER A 9 -19.08 35.76 -12.09
N GLU A 10 -18.20 36.66 -11.67
CA GLU A 10 -17.79 36.80 -10.27
C GLU A 10 -18.97 36.90 -9.26
N PRO A 11 -20.03 37.69 -9.50
CA PRO A 11 -21.17 37.72 -8.58
C PRO A 11 -21.87 36.36 -8.44
N ARG A 12 -21.90 35.56 -9.51
CA ARG A 12 -22.45 34.19 -9.47
C ARG A 12 -21.58 33.26 -8.64
N VAL A 13 -20.25 33.38 -8.75
CA VAL A 13 -19.30 32.62 -7.91
C VAL A 13 -19.48 32.97 -6.44
N ARG A 14 -19.63 34.26 -6.10
CA ARG A 14 -19.86 34.70 -4.72
C ARG A 14 -21.21 34.25 -4.16
N ALA A 15 -22.27 34.25 -4.96
CA ALA A 15 -23.59 33.75 -4.55
C ALA A 15 -23.56 32.25 -4.22
N VAL A 16 -22.93 31.43 -5.07
CA VAL A 16 -22.75 30.00 -4.83
C VAL A 16 -21.85 29.76 -3.61
N LEU A 17 -20.80 30.56 -3.44
CA LEU A 17 -19.96 30.52 -2.24
C LEU A 17 -20.77 30.78 -0.96
N ALA A 18 -21.65 31.77 -0.95
CA ALA A 18 -22.50 32.08 0.20
C ALA A 18 -23.46 30.92 0.53
N ARG A 19 -24.09 30.33 -0.48
CA ARG A 19 -24.95 29.14 -0.32
C ARG A 19 -24.17 27.95 0.24
N LEU A 20 -22.99 27.67 -0.31
CA LEU A 20 -22.16 26.56 0.17
C LEU A 20 -21.61 26.80 1.58
N ARG A 21 -21.40 28.06 1.98
CA ARG A 21 -21.04 28.42 3.37
C ARG A 21 -22.19 28.10 4.32
N GLN A 22 -23.44 28.42 3.97
CA GLN A 22 -24.61 28.07 4.80
C GLN A 22 -24.76 26.55 4.94
N GLN A 23 -24.64 25.81 3.83
CA GLN A 23 -24.70 24.34 3.85
C GLN A 23 -23.54 23.71 4.63
N ALA A 24 -22.35 24.32 4.62
CA ALA A 24 -21.20 23.87 5.40
C ALA A 24 -21.45 24.02 6.91
N THR A 25 -22.15 25.07 7.33
CA THR A 25 -22.57 25.26 8.73
C THR A 25 -23.57 24.20 9.16
N GLU A 26 -24.53 23.85 8.30
CA GLU A 26 -25.56 22.83 8.59
C GLU A 26 -25.02 21.39 8.55
N SER A 27 -24.14 21.08 7.59
CA SER A 27 -23.62 19.72 7.37
C SER A 27 -22.32 19.44 8.13
N ALA A 28 -21.80 20.39 8.91
CA ALA A 28 -20.46 20.36 9.53
C ALA A 28 -19.31 20.03 8.55
N LYS A 29 -19.52 20.25 7.25
CA LYS A 29 -18.58 19.87 6.18
C LYS A 29 -17.77 21.07 5.74
N ARG A 30 -16.44 20.98 5.81
CA ARG A 30 -15.54 22.07 5.43
C ARG A 30 -15.62 22.37 3.93
N LEU A 31 -15.82 23.65 3.60
CA LEU A 31 -15.80 24.13 2.22
C LEU A 31 -14.38 24.07 1.66
N THR A 32 -14.22 23.54 0.44
CA THR A 32 -12.92 23.51 -0.25
C THR A 32 -13.01 24.19 -1.61
N VAL A 33 -11.90 24.79 -2.06
CA VAL A 33 -11.80 25.43 -3.39
C VAL A 33 -12.12 24.44 -4.51
N LEU A 34 -11.78 23.16 -4.32
CA LEU A 34 -12.10 22.10 -5.27
C LEU A 34 -13.60 21.83 -5.37
N ALA A 35 -14.33 21.83 -4.24
CA ALA A 35 -15.77 21.64 -4.25
C ALA A 35 -16.47 22.77 -5.01
N LEU A 36 -16.05 24.03 -4.79
CA LEU A 36 -16.57 25.18 -5.52
C LEU A 36 -16.24 25.11 -7.02
N ALA A 37 -15.02 24.70 -7.39
CA ALA A 37 -14.64 24.55 -8.80
C ALA A 37 -15.49 23.49 -9.52
N ARG A 38 -15.87 22.40 -8.83
CA ARG A 38 -16.73 21.34 -9.38
C ARG A 38 -18.15 21.82 -9.71
N GLU A 39 -18.72 22.71 -8.89
CA GLU A 39 -20.05 23.30 -9.16
C GLU A 39 -20.08 24.06 -10.50
N PHE A 40 -18.95 24.61 -10.92
CA PHE A 40 -18.81 25.33 -12.19
C PHE A 40 -18.22 24.47 -13.31
N GLY A 41 -18.00 23.18 -13.08
CA GLY A 41 -17.36 22.28 -14.06
C GLY A 41 -15.90 22.67 -14.39
N LEU A 42 -15.25 23.43 -13.52
CA LEU A 42 -13.89 23.94 -13.73
C LEU A 42 -12.85 23.06 -13.05
N SER A 43 -11.66 22.99 -13.65
CA SER A 43 -10.49 22.43 -12.97
C SER A 43 -10.06 23.37 -11.82
N ASN A 44 -9.48 22.80 -10.77
CA ASN A 44 -9.00 23.60 -9.63
C ASN A 44 -7.95 24.64 -10.06
N SER A 45 -7.04 24.28 -10.97
CA SER A 45 -6.04 25.22 -11.49
C SER A 45 -6.67 26.35 -12.30
N THR A 46 -7.68 26.06 -13.12
CA THR A 46 -8.45 27.08 -13.87
C THR A 46 -9.18 28.02 -12.92
N PHE A 47 -9.85 27.48 -11.90
CA PHE A 47 -10.58 28.27 -10.92
C PHE A 47 -9.65 29.21 -10.12
N ARG A 48 -8.51 28.71 -9.63
CA ARG A 48 -7.53 29.52 -8.88
C ARG A 48 -6.88 30.61 -9.72
N ARG A 49 -6.75 30.42 -11.04
CA ARG A 49 -6.20 31.44 -11.95
C ARG A 49 -7.19 32.58 -12.21
N HIS A 50 -8.48 32.28 -12.31
CA HIS A 50 -9.50 33.28 -12.66
C HIS A 50 -10.17 33.93 -11.44
N PHE A 51 -10.19 33.23 -10.29
CA PHE A 51 -10.77 33.74 -9.05
C PHE A 51 -9.78 33.57 -7.88
N PRO A 52 -8.60 34.23 -7.94
CA PRO A 52 -7.57 34.09 -6.91
C PRO A 52 -8.05 34.58 -5.54
N ASP A 53 -8.84 35.67 -5.50
CA ASP A 53 -9.32 36.26 -4.25
C ASP A 53 -10.33 35.35 -3.56
N VAL A 54 -11.28 34.77 -4.32
CA VAL A 54 -12.22 33.77 -3.79
C VAL A 54 -11.48 32.53 -3.27
N ALA A 55 -10.41 32.10 -3.95
CA ALA A 55 -9.61 30.98 -3.49
C ALA A 55 -8.83 31.29 -2.20
N ARG A 56 -8.35 32.53 -2.04
CA ARG A 56 -7.70 33.01 -0.80
C ARG A 56 -8.70 33.07 0.35
N ASP A 57 -9.88 33.64 0.13
CA ASP A 57 -10.95 33.73 1.14
C ASP A 57 -11.32 32.36 1.71
N ILE A 58 -11.43 31.35 0.84
CA ILE A 58 -11.74 29.97 1.26
C ILE A 58 -10.55 29.38 2.03
N ALA A 59 -9.31 29.61 1.57
CA ALA A 59 -8.12 29.12 2.25
C ALA A 59 -7.93 29.78 3.64
N GLU A 60 -8.21 31.06 3.77
CA GLU A 60 -8.17 31.81 5.03
C GLU A 60 -9.27 31.38 5.98
N ALA A 61 -10.52 31.30 5.52
CA ALA A 61 -11.63 30.77 6.32
C ALA A 61 -11.35 29.33 6.77
N SER A 62 -10.63 28.54 5.96
CA SER A 62 -10.20 27.22 6.37
C SER A 62 -9.20 27.30 7.53
N ARG A 63 -8.24 28.23 7.52
CA ARG A 63 -7.18 28.33 8.54
C ARG A 63 -7.66 28.94 9.86
N SER A 64 -8.64 29.83 9.82
CA SER A 64 -9.16 30.53 10.99
C SER A 64 -10.24 29.75 11.75
N SER A 65 -10.89 28.77 11.11
CA SER A 65 -11.78 27.85 11.82
C SER A 65 -10.95 26.81 12.58
N PRO A 66 -11.20 26.58 13.89
CA PRO A 66 -10.63 25.43 14.59
C PRO A 66 -10.89 24.16 13.77
N PRO A 67 -9.95 23.20 13.71
CA PRO A 67 -10.26 21.91 13.11
C PRO A 67 -11.50 21.40 13.84
N ALA A 68 -12.58 21.16 13.10
CA ALA A 68 -13.76 20.53 13.67
C ALA A 68 -13.28 19.24 14.34
N ALA A 69 -13.24 19.27 15.67
CA ALA A 69 -12.86 18.13 16.47
C ALA A 69 -13.87 17.04 16.14
N GLY A 70 -13.40 15.95 15.51
CA GLY A 70 -14.27 14.86 15.08
C GLY A 70 -14.78 14.98 13.65
N THR A 71 -13.89 14.87 12.67
CA THR A 71 -14.29 14.00 11.56
C THR A 71 -14.32 12.59 12.16
N PRO A 72 -15.46 11.87 12.17
CA PRO A 72 -15.43 10.47 12.58
C PRO A 72 -14.41 9.81 11.66
N THR A 73 -13.34 9.24 12.24
CA THR A 73 -12.25 8.56 11.51
C THR A 73 -12.90 7.79 10.38
N SER A 74 -12.73 8.28 9.15
CA SER A 74 -13.51 7.76 8.04
C SER A 74 -13.22 6.26 7.99
N ARG A 75 -14.21 5.42 7.63
CA ARG A 75 -13.99 3.98 7.44
C ARG A 75 -12.75 3.75 6.54
N TYR A 76 -12.51 4.68 5.61
CA TYR A 76 -11.30 4.76 4.82
C TYR A 76 -10.01 4.95 5.64
N ASP A 77 -9.97 5.90 6.57
CA ASP A 77 -8.79 6.16 7.42
C ASP A 77 -8.46 4.98 8.32
N LEU A 78 -9.49 4.30 8.88
CA LEU A 78 -9.31 3.05 9.62
C LEU A 78 -8.71 1.95 8.74
N LEU A 79 -9.18 1.83 7.49
CA LEU A 79 -8.65 0.88 6.52
C LEU A 79 -7.21 1.21 6.15
N VAL A 80 -6.86 2.48 5.96
CA VAL A 80 -5.49 2.92 5.65
C VAL A 80 -4.56 2.59 6.81
N ALA A 81 -4.94 2.92 8.05
CA ALA A 81 -4.15 2.61 9.24
C ALA A 81 -3.96 1.09 9.41
N ARG A 82 -5.02 0.31 9.21
CA ARG A 82 -4.95 -1.16 9.27
C ARG A 82 -4.06 -1.73 8.15
N ASN A 83 -4.17 -1.21 6.93
CA ASN A 83 -3.35 -1.65 5.80
C ASN A 83 -1.86 -1.33 6.03
N ALA A 84 -1.55 -0.14 6.57
CA ALA A 84 -0.20 0.24 6.94
C ALA A 84 0.39 -0.71 8.01
N LYS A 85 -0.40 -1.06 9.03
CA LYS A 85 -0.01 -2.03 10.05
C LYS A 85 0.23 -3.42 9.46
N LEU A 86 -0.63 -3.87 8.54
CA LEU A 86 -0.47 -5.15 7.86
C LEU A 86 0.78 -5.18 6.98
N LYS A 87 1.05 -4.13 6.21
CA LYS A 87 2.27 -4.01 5.39
C LYS A 87 3.53 -4.05 6.26
N ARG A 88 3.54 -3.35 7.39
CA ARG A 88 4.68 -3.38 8.32
C ARG A 88 4.93 -4.80 8.86
N ARG A 89 3.87 -5.48 9.31
CA ARG A 89 3.98 -6.88 9.78
C ARG A 89 4.41 -7.84 8.69
N ASN A 90 3.91 -7.68 7.47
CA ASN A 90 4.27 -8.54 6.36
C ASN A 90 5.77 -8.39 5.98
N ARG A 91 6.29 -7.16 5.99
CA ARG A 91 7.73 -6.91 5.79
C ARG A 91 8.58 -7.55 6.89
N GLU A 92 8.17 -7.39 8.15
CA GLU A 92 8.85 -7.99 9.30
C GLU A 92 8.90 -9.53 9.20
N LEU A 93 7.76 -10.16 8.92
CA LEU A 93 7.68 -11.61 8.76
C LEU A 93 8.53 -12.10 7.58
N THR A 94 8.55 -11.35 6.47
CA THR A 94 9.36 -11.68 5.31
C THR A 94 10.85 -11.62 5.65
N ALA A 95 11.28 -10.58 6.38
CA ALA A 95 12.66 -10.46 6.85
C ALA A 95 13.04 -11.63 7.77
N GLN A 96 12.16 -12.00 8.71
CA GLN A 96 12.38 -13.15 9.60
C GLN A 96 12.48 -14.47 8.84
N LEU A 97 11.63 -14.70 7.83
CA LEU A 97 11.71 -15.90 6.98
C LEU A 97 13.01 -15.95 6.19
N THR A 98 13.46 -14.83 5.63
CA THR A 98 14.75 -14.79 4.91
C THR A 98 15.93 -15.09 5.83
N LEU A 99 15.92 -14.55 7.06
CA LEU A 99 16.96 -14.82 8.05
C LEU A 99 16.95 -16.30 8.49
N ALA A 100 15.76 -16.86 8.77
CA ALA A 100 15.62 -18.26 9.15
C ALA A 100 16.09 -19.20 8.03
N ALA A 101 15.74 -18.91 6.78
CA ALA A 101 16.18 -19.69 5.62
C ALA A 101 17.72 -19.69 5.49
N ALA A 102 18.35 -18.51 5.61
CA ALA A 102 19.81 -18.40 5.58
C ALA A 102 20.47 -19.19 6.72
N ARG A 103 19.87 -19.16 7.92
CA ARG A 103 20.39 -19.90 9.08
C ARG A 103 20.29 -21.42 8.91
N ILE A 104 19.18 -21.92 8.34
CA ILE A 104 19.01 -23.34 8.02
C ILE A 104 20.06 -23.78 6.99
N GLN A 105 20.29 -22.98 5.95
CA GLN A 105 21.32 -23.28 4.94
C GLN A 105 22.71 -23.36 5.57
N GLN A 106 23.07 -22.39 6.40
CA GLN A 106 24.34 -22.39 7.12
C GLN A 106 24.51 -23.65 7.99
N ILE A 107 23.53 -23.96 8.85
CA ILE A 107 23.60 -25.13 9.75
C ILE A 107 23.66 -26.44 8.95
N THR A 108 23.04 -26.48 7.78
CA THR A 108 23.07 -27.64 6.88
C THR A 108 24.46 -27.86 6.31
N LEU A 109 25.12 -26.79 5.85
CA LEU A 109 26.50 -26.84 5.36
C LEU A 109 27.46 -27.24 6.49
N ASP A 110 27.30 -26.65 7.67
CA ASP A 110 28.11 -26.96 8.85
C ASP A 110 27.93 -28.44 9.26
N ASN A 111 26.69 -28.94 9.31
CA ASN A 111 26.41 -30.35 9.59
C ASN A 111 27.08 -31.28 8.58
N HIS A 112 27.00 -30.94 7.30
CA HIS A 112 27.62 -31.74 6.26
C HIS A 112 29.14 -31.76 6.43
N GLY A 113 29.77 -30.61 6.68
CA GLY A 113 31.21 -30.52 6.96
C GLY A 113 31.64 -31.34 8.18
N LEU A 114 30.90 -31.23 9.28
CA LEU A 114 31.16 -32.01 10.51
C LEU A 114 31.02 -33.52 10.28
N ARG A 115 30.03 -33.95 9.50
CA ARG A 115 29.86 -35.36 9.13
C ARG A 115 31.05 -35.87 8.31
N HIS A 116 31.52 -35.11 7.32
CA HIS A 116 32.71 -35.47 6.55
C HIS A 116 33.97 -35.55 7.41
N GLN A 117 34.16 -34.61 8.35
CA GLN A 117 35.27 -34.65 9.29
C GLN A 117 35.21 -35.88 10.20
N LEU A 118 34.02 -36.24 10.67
CA LEU A 118 33.81 -37.43 11.50
C LEU A 118 34.09 -38.71 10.71
N GLU A 119 33.63 -38.81 9.47
CA GLU A 119 33.94 -39.94 8.57
C GLU A 119 35.45 -40.07 8.31
N ALA A 120 36.13 -38.95 8.06
CA ALA A 120 37.57 -38.93 7.82
C ALA A 120 38.40 -39.35 9.05
N VAL A 121 37.99 -38.96 10.26
CA VAL A 121 38.69 -39.30 11.51
C VAL A 121 38.34 -40.71 12.00
N SER A 122 37.09 -41.15 11.83
CA SER A 122 36.62 -42.44 12.34
C SER A 122 36.89 -43.61 11.40
N GLY A 123 37.13 -43.38 10.11
CA GLY A 123 37.32 -44.43 9.11
C GLY A 123 36.07 -45.30 8.87
N VAL A 124 34.93 -44.96 9.47
CA VAL A 124 33.65 -45.67 9.34
C VAL A 124 32.76 -44.87 8.39
N PRO A 125 32.62 -45.28 7.11
CA PRO A 125 31.67 -44.62 6.21
C PRO A 125 30.23 -44.86 6.70
N LEU A 126 29.43 -43.79 6.76
CA LEU A 126 28.08 -43.82 7.32
C LEU A 126 27.14 -44.72 6.48
N ILE A 127 26.47 -45.66 7.16
CA ILE A 127 25.50 -46.62 6.60
C ILE A 127 24.18 -45.89 6.25
N GLY A 128 24.19 -45.07 5.20
CA GLY A 128 23.00 -44.34 4.74
C GLY A 128 22.92 -44.19 3.22
N ALA A 129 24.05 -44.23 2.53
CA ALA A 129 24.12 -44.04 1.07
C ALA A 129 23.84 -45.31 0.25
N GLN A 130 23.83 -46.51 0.86
CA GLN A 130 23.69 -47.78 0.13
C GLN A 130 22.25 -48.21 -0.17
N THR A 131 21.24 -47.68 0.53
CA THR A 131 19.87 -48.24 0.47
C THR A 131 19.02 -47.76 -0.70
N ASN A 132 19.46 -46.75 -1.47
CA ASN A 132 18.66 -46.19 -2.57
C ASN A 132 19.12 -46.60 -3.98
N ARG A 133 20.26 -47.27 -4.15
CA ARG A 133 20.74 -47.72 -5.47
C ARG A 133 20.18 -49.08 -5.92
N THR A 134 19.61 -49.87 -5.01
CA THR A 134 19.09 -51.22 -5.30
C THR A 134 17.58 -51.30 -5.54
N ARG A 135 16.81 -50.21 -5.40
CA ARG A 135 15.34 -50.20 -5.65
C ARG A 135 14.91 -49.72 -7.04
N GLY A 136 15.85 -49.36 -7.92
CA GLY A 136 15.57 -48.74 -9.21
C GLY A 136 15.89 -49.58 -10.46
N ARG A 137 15.78 -50.91 -10.42
CA ARG A 137 15.89 -51.73 -11.64
C ARG A 137 14.49 -51.99 -12.21
N PRO A 138 14.05 -51.29 -13.27
CA PRO A 138 12.78 -51.60 -13.91
C PRO A 138 12.85 -53.00 -14.54
N SER A 139 11.90 -53.87 -14.17
CA SER A 139 11.66 -55.17 -14.80
C SER A 139 11.32 -54.98 -16.28
N ALA A 140 12.05 -55.65 -17.16
CA ALA A 140 11.75 -55.67 -18.59
C ALA A 140 10.38 -56.34 -18.86
N PRO A 141 9.61 -55.88 -19.86
CA PRO A 141 8.34 -56.52 -20.21
C PRO A 141 8.57 -57.86 -20.91
N SER A 142 7.83 -58.88 -20.48
CA SER A 142 7.79 -60.22 -21.10
C SER A 142 7.14 -60.18 -22.48
N PRO A 143 7.62 -60.95 -23.47
CA PRO A 143 6.97 -61.02 -24.79
C PRO A 143 5.67 -61.85 -24.74
N PRO A 144 4.66 -61.51 -25.57
CA PRO A 144 3.42 -62.28 -25.66
C PRO A 144 3.55 -63.55 -26.53
N PRO A 145 2.63 -64.52 -26.39
CA PRO A 145 2.62 -65.79 -27.12
C PRO A 145 2.28 -65.67 -28.61
#